data_AF-A0AA37FF13-F1
#
_entry.id   AF-A0AA37FF13-F1
#
_cell.length_a   1.000
_cell.length_b   1.000
_cell.length_c   1.000
_cell.angle_alpha   90.00
_cell.angle_beta   90.00
_cell.angle_gamma   90.00
#
_symmetry.space_group_name_H-M   'P 1'
#
loop_
_entity.id
_entity.type
_entity.pdbx_description
1 polymer ?
#
loop_
_entity_poly.entity_id
_entity_poly.type
_entity_poly.pdbx_seq_one_letter_code
_entity_poly.pdbx_strand_id
1 'polypeptide(L)'
;MAAAGEVLLLQVKGLAQVSGSPPSPGSPPGWHCAAAARVPDLAGELVRAVVAADRRAGASWAEIGVGLGVRAEAARARFGRTGGAPGAGRSGR
;
A
#
# COMPACT_ATOMS: atom_id res chain seq x y z
N MET A 1 -11.89 11.22 15.67
CA MET A 1 -11.02 10.86 14.53
C MET A 1 -10.49 9.47 14.80
N ALA A 2 -10.95 8.45 14.07
CA ALA A 2 -10.34 7.12 14.17
C ALA A 2 -8.85 7.25 13.81
N ALA A 3 -7.96 6.75 14.66
CA ALA A 3 -6.54 6.73 14.36
C ALA A 3 -6.35 6.02 13.01
N ALA A 4 -5.50 6.53 12.12
CA ALA A 4 -5.31 5.95 10.78
C ALA A 4 -5.07 4.43 10.79
N GLY A 5 -4.50 3.90 11.90
CA GLY A 5 -4.36 2.47 12.16
C GLY A 5 -5.68 1.68 12.27
N GLU A 6 -6.77 2.26 12.80
CA GLU A 6 -8.08 1.58 12.86
C GLU A 6 -8.73 1.47 11.48
N VAL A 7 -8.61 2.52 10.66
CA VAL A 7 -9.08 2.50 9.26
C VAL A 7 -8.30 1.46 8.46
N LEU A 8 -6.99 1.39 8.67
CA LEU A 8 -6.11 0.40 8.05
C LEU A 8 -6.50 -1.02 8.46
N LEU A 9 -6.71 -1.27 9.76
CA LEU A 9 -7.13 -2.56 10.28
C LEU A 9 -8.50 -2.98 9.75
N LEU A 10 -9.43 -2.04 9.58
CA LEU A 10 -10.73 -2.31 8.95
C LEU A 10 -10.58 -2.68 7.47
N GLN A 11 -9.71 -2.00 6.72
CA GLN A 11 -9.44 -2.31 5.31
C GLN A 11 -8.75 -3.68 5.14
N VAL A 12 -7.76 -3.99 5.99
CA VAL A 12 -7.08 -5.29 6.00
C VAL A 12 -8.04 -6.40 6.38
N LYS A 13 -8.89 -6.19 7.40
CA LYS A 13 -9.95 -7.16 7.75
C LYS A 13 -10.93 -7.38 6.59
N GLY A 14 -11.36 -6.32 5.90
CA GLY A 14 -12.21 -6.44 4.72
C GLY A 14 -11.58 -7.28 3.61
N LEU A 15 -10.30 -7.04 3.32
CA LEU A 15 -9.53 -7.82 2.35
C LEU A 15 -9.32 -9.28 2.77
N ALA A 16 -9.04 -9.54 4.04
CA ALA A 16 -8.89 -10.88 4.59
C ALA A 16 -10.20 -11.68 4.51
N GLN A 17 -11.35 -11.03 4.75
CA GLN A 17 -12.66 -11.67 4.65
C GLN A 17 -13.04 -12.00 3.20
N VAL A 18 -12.66 -11.16 2.23
CA VAL A 18 -12.81 -11.46 0.79
C VAL A 18 -11.93 -12.66 0.39
N SER A 19 -10.78 -12.84 1.03
CA SER A 19 -9.87 -13.96 0.79
C SER A 19 -10.28 -15.26 1.51
N GLY A 20 -11.01 -15.15 2.64
CA GLY A 20 -11.52 -16.27 3.43
C GLY A 20 -12.89 -16.79 3.00
N SER A 21 -13.57 -16.11 2.07
CA SER A 21 -14.79 -16.66 1.48
C SER A 21 -14.47 -17.96 0.74
N PRO A 22 -15.15 -19.08 1.06
CA PRO A 22 -14.99 -20.30 0.31
C PRO A 22 -15.28 -20.02 -1.17
N PRO A 23 -14.59 -20.72 -2.10
CA PRO A 23 -14.87 -20.55 -3.52
C PRO A 23 -16.37 -20.74 -3.74
N SER A 24 -17.01 -19.74 -4.36
CA SER A 24 -18.40 -19.89 -4.76
C SER A 24 -18.49 -21.09 -5.70
N PRO A 25 -19.50 -21.97 -5.59
CA PRO A 25 -19.65 -23.10 -6.50
C PRO A 25 -19.64 -22.56 -7.95
N GLY A 26 -18.55 -22.85 -8.69
CA GLY A 26 -18.27 -22.27 -10.01
C GLY A 26 -16.94 -21.50 -10.13
N SER A 27 -16.16 -21.33 -9.07
CA SER A 27 -14.83 -20.73 -9.18
C SER A 27 -13.89 -21.59 -10.05
N PRO A 28 -13.21 -21.00 -11.05
CA PRO A 28 -12.32 -21.74 -11.93
C PRO A 28 -11.11 -22.31 -11.16
N PRO A 29 -10.51 -23.42 -11.63
CA PRO A 29 -9.25 -23.92 -11.10
C PRO A 29 -8.20 -22.81 -11.04
N GLY A 30 -7.43 -22.75 -9.94
CA GLY A 30 -6.41 -21.72 -9.74
C GLY A 30 -6.90 -20.40 -9.13
N TRP A 31 -8.19 -20.28 -8.79
CA TRP A 31 -8.75 -19.10 -8.10
C TRP A 31 -7.94 -18.67 -6.86
N HIS A 32 -7.58 -19.62 -5.98
CA HIS A 32 -6.79 -19.31 -4.78
C HIS A 32 -5.38 -18.81 -5.12
N CYS A 33 -4.74 -19.38 -6.14
CA CYS A 33 -3.43 -18.93 -6.61
C CYS A 33 -3.50 -17.52 -7.21
N ALA A 34 -4.55 -17.22 -7.99
CA ALA A 34 -4.78 -15.88 -8.54
C ALA A 34 -5.04 -14.86 -7.43
N ALA A 35 -5.78 -15.23 -6.38
CA ALA A 35 -5.98 -14.38 -5.20
C ALA A 35 -4.64 -14.13 -4.47
N ALA A 36 -3.84 -15.17 -4.24
CA ALA A 36 -2.52 -15.06 -3.61
C ALA A 36 -1.56 -14.17 -4.42
N ALA A 37 -1.59 -14.27 -5.75
CA ALA A 37 -0.76 -13.46 -6.64
C ALA A 37 -1.02 -11.95 -6.53
N ARG A 38 -2.20 -11.54 -6.04
CA ARG A 38 -2.55 -10.12 -5.81
C ARG A 38 -2.07 -9.57 -4.46
N VAL A 39 -1.69 -10.45 -3.52
CA VAL A 39 -1.27 -10.04 -2.16
C VAL A 39 -0.08 -9.08 -2.16
N PRO A 40 0.99 -9.27 -2.97
CA PRO A 40 2.11 -8.34 -3.00
C PRO A 40 1.71 -6.92 -3.40
N ASP A 41 0.80 -6.77 -4.36
CA ASP A 41 0.32 -5.46 -4.83
C ASP A 41 -0.47 -4.75 -3.72
N LEU A 42 -1.40 -5.48 -3.10
CA LEU A 42 -2.21 -4.98 -1.99
C LEU A 42 -1.35 -4.60 -0.77
N ALA A 43 -0.35 -5.42 -0.44
CA ALA A 43 0.62 -5.09 0.61
C ALA A 43 1.41 -3.82 0.24
N GLY A 44 1.78 -3.65 -1.04
CA GLY A 44 2.43 -2.44 -1.54
C GLY A 44 1.57 -1.18 -1.42
N GLU A 45 0.27 -1.27 -1.70
CA GLU A 45 -0.70 -0.18 -1.53
C GLU A 45 -0.88 0.18 -0.05
N LEU A 46 -1.02 -0.84 0.80
CA LEU A 46 -1.13 -0.69 2.25
C LEU A 46 0.08 0.06 2.83
N VAL A 47 1.29 -0.36 2.45
CA VAL A 47 2.54 0.27 2.89
C VAL A 47 2.60 1.74 2.44
N ARG A 48 2.15 2.06 1.22
CA ARG A 48 2.08 3.47 0.77
C ARG A 48 1.09 4.29 1.60
N ALA A 49 -0.05 3.72 1.95
CA ALA A 49 -1.07 4.41 2.75
C ALA A 49 -0.56 4.73 4.17
N VAL A 50 0.11 3.78 4.84
CA VAL A 50 0.70 4.02 6.17
C VAL A 50 1.85 5.02 6.11
N VAL A 51 2.74 4.92 5.12
CA VAL A 51 3.82 5.90 4.95
C VAL A 51 3.25 7.30 4.74
N ALA A 52 2.18 7.45 3.96
CA ALA A 52 1.51 8.73 3.78
C ALA A 52 0.88 9.25 5.09
N ALA A 53 0.32 8.36 5.92
CA ALA A 53 -0.21 8.71 7.23
C ALA A 53 0.91 9.17 8.20
N ASP A 54 2.01 8.43 8.27
CA ASP A 54 3.18 8.76 9.09
C ASP A 54 3.81 10.09 8.67
N ARG A 55 3.93 10.32 7.35
CA ARG A 55 4.40 11.61 6.82
C ARG A 55 3.47 12.78 7.19
N ARG A 56 2.14 12.57 7.20
CA ARG A 56 1.17 13.58 7.67
C ARG A 56 1.24 13.81 9.18
N ALA A 57 1.56 12.78 9.95
CA ALA A 57 1.79 12.86 11.39
C ALA A 57 3.15 13.49 11.76
N GLY A 58 4.00 13.78 10.77
CA GLY A 58 5.29 14.44 10.96
C GLY A 58 6.48 13.50 11.09
N ALA A 59 6.29 12.18 11.01
CA ALA A 59 7.37 11.21 11.12
C ALA A 59 8.42 11.42 10.01
N SER A 60 9.69 11.43 10.39
CA SER A 60 10.84 11.54 9.49
C SER A 60 11.02 10.28 8.63
N TRP A 61 11.77 10.41 7.54
CA TRP A 61 12.13 9.25 6.71
C TRP A 61 12.98 8.21 7.46
N ALA A 62 13.69 8.63 8.51
CA ALA A 62 14.45 7.72 9.37
C ALA A 62 13.51 6.85 10.22
N GLU A 63 12.52 7.46 10.87
CA GLU A 63 11.53 6.75 11.68
C GLU A 63 10.70 5.78 10.82
N ILE A 64 10.27 6.23 9.65
CA ILE A 64 9.57 5.40 8.66
C ILE A 64 10.46 4.26 8.18
N GLY A 65 11.74 4.53 7.91
CA GLY A 65 12.72 3.52 7.51
C GLY A 65 12.88 2.41 8.55
N VAL A 66 12.97 2.77 9.84
CA VAL A 66 13.03 1.82 10.97
C VAL A 66 11.80 0.91 10.98
N GLY A 67 10.59 1.48 10.85
CA GLY A 67 9.35 0.69 10.81
C GLY A 67 9.25 -0.26 9.61
N LEU A 68 9.91 0.07 8.49
CA LEU A 68 9.95 -0.74 7.28
C LEU A 68 11.18 -1.67 7.18
N GLY A 69 12.10 -1.61 8.16
CA GLY A 69 13.36 -2.38 8.12
C GLY A 69 14.33 -1.95 7.01
N VAL A 70 14.27 -0.69 6.55
CA VAL A 70 15.13 -0.15 5.50
C VAL A 70 15.79 1.17 5.92
N ARG A 71 16.86 1.57 5.21
CA ARG A 71 17.49 2.89 5.46
C ARG A 71 16.55 4.04 5.07
N ALA A 72 16.75 5.20 5.70
CA ALA A 72 15.97 6.41 5.45
C ALA A 72 15.96 6.81 3.96
N GLU A 73 17.12 6.74 3.30
CA GLU A 73 17.26 7.05 1.87
C GLU A 73 16.48 6.08 0.99
N ALA A 74 16.46 4.79 1.36
CA ALA A 74 15.70 3.77 0.63
C ALA A 74 14.18 4.01 0.77
N ALA A 75 13.71 4.34 1.99
CA ALA A 75 12.33 4.72 2.22
C ALA A 75 11.95 5.98 1.43
N ARG A 76 12.79 7.03 1.48
CA ARG A 76 12.57 8.28 0.73
C ARG A 76 12.57 8.06 -0.79
N ALA A 77 13.50 7.26 -1.32
CA ALA A 77 13.56 6.98 -2.76
C ALA A 77 12.31 6.25 -3.25
N ARG A 78 11.80 5.31 -2.43
CA ARG A 78 10.65 4.49 -2.76
C ARG A 78 9.31 5.21 -2.58
N PHE A 79 9.17 6.02 -1.53
CA PHE A 79 7.87 6.58 -1.12
C PHE A 79 7.83 8.11 -1.09
N GLY A 80 8.96 8.80 -1.21
CA GLY A 80 9.05 10.26 -1.11
C GLY A 80 8.54 11.03 -2.34
N ARG A 81 8.17 10.33 -3.42
CA ARG A 81 7.56 10.94 -4.61
C ARG A 81 6.04 10.97 -4.48
N THR A 82 5.53 11.75 -3.55
CA THR A 82 4.12 12.18 -3.51
C THR A 82 4.03 13.59 -4.06
N GLY A 83 3.96 13.75 -5.38
CA GLY A 83 3.78 15.06 -6.02
C GLY A 83 4.62 15.25 -7.29
N GLY A 84 4.17 14.66 -8.39
CA GLY A 84 4.69 14.93 -9.71
C GLY A 84 3.71 14.36 -10.73
N ALA A 85 2.84 15.21 -11.26
CA ALA A 85 2.01 14.87 -12.40
C ALA A 85 2.90 14.28 -13.52
N PRO A 86 2.47 13.21 -14.22
CA PRO A 86 3.17 12.79 -15.42
C PRO A 86 2.95 13.85 -16.50
N GLY A 87 4.01 14.59 -16.86
CA GLY A 87 4.15 15.23 -18.16
C GLY A 87 3.36 16.53 -18.40
N ALA A 88 3.74 17.63 -17.75
CA ALA A 88 3.66 18.95 -18.39
C ALA A 88 4.99 19.22 -19.10
N GLY A 89 5.17 18.54 -20.24
CA GLY A 89 6.43 18.55 -20.98
C GLY A 89 6.24 18.15 -22.44
N ARG A 90 5.18 18.66 -23.08
CA ARG A 90 5.13 18.74 -24.54
C ARG A 90 4.36 20.00 -24.95
N SER A 91 5.10 21.10 -25.04
CA SER A 91 4.74 22.23 -25.90
C SER A 91 6.03 22.84 -26.43
N GLY A 92 6.07 23.03 -27.76
CA GLY A 92 6.93 24.02 -28.40
C GLY A 92 8.14 23.49 -29.15
N ARG A 93 7.92 22.93 -30.35
CA ARG A 93 8.35 23.57 -31.61
C ARG A 93 7.64 22.95 -32.80
#